data_AF-A0A383EWE6-F1
#
_entry.id   AF-A0A383EWE6-F1
#
_cell.length_a   1.000
_cell.length_b   1.000
_cell.length_c   1.000
_cell.angle_alpha   90.00
_cell.angle_beta   90.00
_cell.angle_gamma   90.00
#
_symmetry.space_group_name_H-M   'P 1'
#
loop_
_entity.id
_entity.type
_entity.pdbx_description
1 polymer ?
#
loop_
_entity_poly.entity_id
_entity_poly.type
_entity_poly.pdbx_seq_one_letter_code
_entity_poly.pdbx_strand_id
1 'polypeptide(L)'
;HGLSAGLGMAIGGQSKGFENRVLVVVGDGELHEGSNWEAIMYAGHKKVGNLCVLVDKNERAQMGSTDAACSIDPLVSKFEAFNFDTYELDGHNELAIINTIKSTQESVRPVAIICNTVKGKGISFMEGDNLWHYRTPKGEDFKTAIQELSNK
;
A
#
# COMPACT_ATOMS: atom_id res chain seq x y z
N HIS A 1 10.11 4.52 -5.20
CA HIS A 1 10.88 5.64 -4.58
C HIS A 1 10.27 6.23 -3.30
N GLY A 2 8.93 6.31 -3.16
CA GLY A 2 8.29 6.97 -2.00
C GLY A 2 8.65 6.33 -0.66
N LEU A 3 8.81 5.00 -0.64
CA LEU A 3 9.16 4.25 0.56
C LEU A 3 10.52 4.61 1.15
N SER A 4 11.55 4.77 0.31
CA SER A 4 12.88 5.17 0.77
C SER A 4 12.87 6.57 1.40
N ALA A 5 12.08 7.50 0.84
CA ALA A 5 11.89 8.82 1.42
C ALA A 5 11.14 8.75 2.77
N GLY A 6 10.06 7.97 2.84
CA GLY A 6 9.31 7.75 4.09
C GLY A 6 10.17 7.11 5.19
N LEU A 7 11.02 6.14 4.85
CA LEU A 7 12.00 5.57 5.78
C LEU A 7 12.97 6.64 6.32
N GLY A 8 13.48 7.51 5.44
CA GLY A 8 14.32 8.64 5.86
C GLY A 8 13.60 9.59 6.82
N MET A 9 12.32 9.88 6.57
CA MET A 9 11.49 10.69 7.47
C MET A 9 11.28 10.01 8.83
N ALA A 10 11.05 8.69 8.83
CA ALA A 10 10.83 7.91 10.05
C ALA A 10 12.08 7.93 10.96
N ILE A 11 13.24 7.62 10.37
CA ILE A 11 14.54 7.65 11.07
C ILE A 11 14.89 9.07 11.53
N GLY A 12 14.69 10.07 10.66
CA GLY A 12 14.98 11.47 10.98
C GLY A 12 14.11 12.01 12.11
N GLY A 13 12.83 11.62 12.15
CA GLY A 13 11.90 11.97 13.24
C GLY A 13 12.34 11.37 14.57
N GLN A 14 12.67 10.07 14.60
CA GLN A 14 13.18 9.39 15.80
C GLN A 14 14.47 10.03 16.31
N SER A 15 15.42 10.33 15.42
CA SER A 15 16.68 10.98 15.79
C SER A 15 16.50 12.38 16.40
N LYS A 16 15.36 13.04 16.13
CA LYS A 16 15.00 14.34 16.69
C LYS A 16 14.10 14.25 17.93
N GLY A 17 13.76 13.03 18.37
CA GLY A 17 12.85 12.80 19.50
C GLY A 17 11.39 13.12 19.19
N PHE A 18 10.98 13.08 17.92
CA PHE A 18 9.57 13.27 17.57
C PHE A 18 8.77 12.00 17.83
N GLU A 19 7.62 12.16 18.49
CA GLU A 19 6.61 11.11 18.63
C GLU A 19 5.70 11.11 17.41
N ASN A 20 6.27 10.77 16.25
CA ASN A 20 5.56 10.71 14.99
C ASN A 20 5.55 9.30 14.41
N ARG A 21 4.48 8.97 13.69
CA ARG A 21 4.39 7.79 12.84
C ARG A 21 4.41 8.20 11.38
N VAL A 22 5.17 7.50 10.55
CA VAL A 22 5.22 7.70 9.11
C VAL A 22 4.43 6.60 8.44
N LEU A 23 3.39 6.98 7.72
CA LEU A 23 2.60 6.08 6.88
C LEU A 23 3.04 6.28 5.43
N VAL A 24 3.37 5.18 4.75
CA VAL A 24 3.69 5.18 3.32
C VAL A 24 2.71 4.27 2.61
N VAL A 25 2.05 4.79 1.57
CA VAL A 25 1.22 3.97 0.68
C VAL A 25 2.05 3.64 -0.56
N VAL A 26 2.08 2.35 -0.93
CA VAL A 26 2.75 1.84 -2.14
C VAL A 26 1.79 0.93 -2.90
N GLY A 27 1.95 0.85 -4.22
CA GLY A 27 1.24 -0.15 -5.03
C GLY A 27 2.01 -1.46 -5.09
N ASP A 28 1.32 -2.58 -5.27
CA ASP A 28 1.95 -3.88 -5.57
C ASP A 28 2.82 -3.85 -6.83
N GLY A 29 2.40 -3.14 -7.89
CA GLY A 29 3.23 -2.91 -9.08
C GLY A 29 4.47 -2.03 -8.81
N GLU A 30 4.41 -1.10 -7.85
CA GLU A 30 5.57 -0.30 -7.42
C GLU A 30 6.61 -1.19 -6.70
N LEU A 31 6.17 -2.24 -6.00
CA LEU A 31 7.06 -3.20 -5.34
C LEU A 31 7.87 -4.07 -6.32
N HIS A 32 7.70 -3.93 -7.63
CA HIS A 32 8.65 -4.49 -8.60
C HIS A 32 10.01 -3.76 -8.56
N GLU A 33 10.05 -2.51 -8.10
CA GLU A 33 11.29 -1.75 -8.02
C GLU A 33 12.19 -2.25 -6.86
N GLY A 34 13.45 -2.55 -7.17
CA GLY A 34 14.46 -2.96 -6.19
C GLY A 34 14.68 -1.96 -5.05
N SER A 35 14.51 -0.66 -5.33
CA SER A 35 14.68 0.40 -4.32
C SER A 35 13.72 0.27 -3.13
N ASN A 36 12.53 -0.30 -3.34
CA ASN A 36 11.59 -0.59 -2.27
C ASN A 36 12.11 -1.72 -1.38
N TRP A 37 12.65 -2.78 -1.97
CA TRP A 37 13.21 -3.93 -1.22
C TRP A 37 14.45 -3.54 -0.40
N GLU A 38 15.29 -2.65 -0.92
CA GLU A 38 16.41 -2.08 -0.16
C GLU A 38 15.91 -1.31 1.08
N ALA A 39 14.87 -0.49 0.92
CA ALA A 39 14.27 0.24 2.03
C ALA A 39 13.58 -0.69 3.05
N ILE A 40 12.82 -1.69 2.59
CA ILE A 40 12.19 -2.72 3.43
C ILE A 40 13.26 -3.45 4.24
N MET A 41 14.29 -3.96 3.58
CA MET A 41 15.40 -4.66 4.24
C MET A 41 16.06 -3.80 5.34
N TYR A 42 16.36 -2.54 5.02
CA TYR A 42 17.01 -1.64 5.97
C TYR A 42 16.10 -1.23 7.14
N ALA A 43 14.82 -0.96 6.88
CA ALA A 43 13.84 -0.61 7.90
C ALA A 43 13.70 -1.72 8.95
N GLY A 44 13.61 -2.98 8.50
CA GLY A 44 13.55 -4.12 9.38
C GLY A 44 14.83 -4.35 10.17
N HIS A 45 15.99 -4.26 9.51
CA HIS A 45 17.30 -4.34 10.18
C HIS A 45 17.45 -3.29 11.29
N LYS A 46 17.00 -2.05 11.04
CA LYS A 46 17.06 -0.94 12.00
C LYS A 46 15.90 -0.91 13.00
N LYS A 47 14.91 -1.81 12.89
CA LYS A 47 13.73 -1.86 13.76
C LYS A 47 13.02 -0.49 13.80
N VAL A 48 12.72 0.07 12.63
CA VAL A 48 12.08 1.39 12.51
C VAL A 48 10.58 1.28 12.82
N GLY A 49 10.24 1.11 14.11
CA GLY A 49 8.88 0.84 14.59
C GLY A 49 7.83 1.90 14.27
N ASN A 50 8.26 3.14 14.04
CA ASN A 50 7.36 4.22 13.65
C ASN A 50 7.08 4.31 12.14
N LEU A 51 7.60 3.38 11.34
CA LEU A 51 7.26 3.23 9.93
C LEU A 51 6.13 2.21 9.76
N CYS A 52 5.08 2.59 9.03
CA CYS A 52 4.02 1.69 8.58
C CYS A 52 3.85 1.82 7.07
N VAL A 53 3.93 0.69 6.36
CA VAL A 53 3.76 0.60 4.91
C VAL A 53 2.39 -0.01 4.65
N LEU A 54 1.55 0.71 3.91
CA LEU A 54 0.30 0.19 3.39
C LEU A 54 0.51 -0.18 1.93
N VAL A 55 0.30 -1.44 1.59
CA VAL A 55 0.38 -1.93 0.22
C VAL A 55 -1.02 -1.99 -0.36
N ASP A 56 -1.29 -1.19 -1.40
CA ASP A 56 -2.45 -1.33 -2.26
C ASP A 56 -2.24 -2.52 -3.19
N LYS A 57 -2.70 -3.70 -2.78
CA LYS A 57 -2.62 -4.96 -3.54
C LYS A 57 -3.90 -5.13 -4.36
N ASN A 58 -3.93 -4.47 -5.52
CA ASN A 58 -5.04 -4.53 -6.47
C ASN A 58 -4.80 -5.49 -7.66
N GLU A 59 -3.62 -6.13 -7.71
CA GLU A 59 -3.18 -7.10 -8.70
C GLU A 59 -3.01 -6.53 -10.12
N ARG A 60 -2.96 -5.20 -10.29
CA ARG A 60 -2.94 -4.52 -11.60
C ARG A 60 -1.79 -3.52 -11.74
N ALA A 61 -0.84 -3.85 -12.61
CA ALA A 61 0.22 -2.95 -13.06
C ALA A 61 -0.14 -2.25 -14.38
N GLN A 62 0.81 -1.47 -14.90
CA GLN A 62 0.71 -0.75 -16.17
C GLN A 62 0.33 -1.72 -17.32
N MET A 63 1.10 -2.78 -17.52
CA MET A 63 0.95 -3.67 -18.69
C MET A 63 -0.07 -4.79 -18.53
N GLY A 64 -0.72 -4.91 -17.38
CA GLY A 64 -1.59 -6.06 -17.10
C GLY A 64 -1.69 -6.37 -15.63
N SER A 65 -1.93 -7.64 -15.32
CA SER A 65 -1.83 -8.12 -13.95
C SER A 65 -0.38 -8.16 -13.47
N THR A 66 -0.17 -8.00 -12.17
CA THR A 66 1.19 -8.01 -11.56
C THR A 66 1.84 -9.39 -11.65
N ASP A 67 1.06 -10.46 -11.55
CA ASP A 67 1.53 -11.86 -11.64
C ASP A 67 2.16 -12.20 -13.00
N ALA A 68 1.56 -11.72 -14.10
CA ALA A 68 2.02 -11.92 -15.46
C ALA A 68 3.29 -11.12 -15.77
N ALA A 69 3.55 -10.04 -15.03
CA ALA A 69 4.76 -9.25 -15.15
C ALA A 69 5.90 -9.83 -14.31
N CYS A 70 5.74 -9.87 -12.99
CA CYS A 70 6.69 -10.41 -12.04
C CYS A 70 6.00 -10.61 -10.69
N SER A 71 5.50 -11.83 -10.42
CA SER A 71 4.77 -12.08 -9.18
C SER A 71 5.62 -11.78 -7.93
N ILE A 72 5.06 -10.95 -7.05
CA ILE A 72 5.63 -10.63 -5.73
C ILE A 72 5.01 -11.47 -4.62
N ASP A 73 4.18 -12.47 -4.93
CA ASP A 73 3.62 -13.35 -3.92
C ASP A 73 4.58 -14.48 -3.48
N PRO A 74 4.42 -15.05 -2.27
CA PRO A 74 3.55 -14.54 -1.19
C PRO A 74 4.12 -13.27 -0.55
N LEU A 75 3.37 -12.17 -0.59
CA LEU A 75 3.88 -10.87 -0.16
C LEU A 75 4.05 -10.78 1.36
N VAL A 76 3.13 -11.38 2.14
CA VAL A 76 3.22 -11.45 3.61
C VAL A 76 4.57 -12.03 4.04
N SER A 77 4.92 -13.21 3.54
CA SER A 77 6.16 -13.89 3.92
C SER A 77 7.42 -13.12 3.51
N LYS A 78 7.37 -12.34 2.43
CA LYS A 78 8.50 -11.50 2.02
C LYS A 78 8.74 -10.36 3.03
N PHE A 79 7.69 -9.67 3.47
CA PHE A 79 7.83 -8.64 4.51
C PHE A 79 8.28 -9.22 5.86
N GLU A 80 7.71 -10.35 6.27
CA GLU A 80 8.10 -11.05 7.50
C GLU A 80 9.57 -11.47 7.50
N ALA A 81 10.06 -11.99 6.36
CA ALA A 81 11.48 -12.33 6.17
C ALA A 81 12.41 -11.11 6.34
N PHE A 82 11.93 -9.92 6.03
CA PHE A 82 12.63 -8.65 6.26
C PHE A 82 12.30 -8.01 7.60
N ASN A 83 11.84 -8.76 8.58
CA ASN A 83 11.64 -8.30 9.95
C ASN A 83 10.50 -7.27 10.15
N PHE A 84 9.43 -7.35 9.36
CA PHE A 84 8.21 -6.56 9.58
C PHE A 84 7.21 -7.31 10.47
N ASP A 85 6.34 -6.55 11.14
CA ASP A 85 5.06 -7.06 11.62
C ASP A 85 4.04 -6.88 10.48
N THR A 86 3.53 -7.99 9.96
CA THR A 86 2.76 -7.98 8.71
C THR A 86 1.32 -8.39 8.93
N TYR A 87 0.40 -7.66 8.32
CA TYR A 87 -1.04 -7.89 8.38
C TYR A 87 -1.58 -7.90 6.96
N GLU A 88 -2.48 -8.83 6.66
CA GLU A 88 -3.20 -8.88 5.39
C GLU A 88 -4.70 -8.81 5.67
N LEU A 89 -5.41 -7.93 4.96
CA LEU A 89 -6.83 -7.67 5.19
C LEU A 89 -7.54 -7.20 3.92
N ASP A 90 -8.86 -7.14 3.98
CA ASP A 90 -9.70 -6.50 2.96
C ASP A 90 -9.46 -4.98 2.97
N GLY A 91 -8.88 -4.46 1.89
CA GLY A 91 -8.56 -3.06 1.71
C GLY A 91 -9.78 -2.15 1.53
N HIS A 92 -10.98 -2.71 1.39
CA HIS A 92 -12.25 -1.95 1.39
C HIS A 92 -12.94 -1.93 2.75
N ASN A 93 -12.34 -2.56 3.77
CA ASN A 93 -12.78 -2.47 5.14
C ASN A 93 -11.97 -1.40 5.90
N GLU A 94 -12.44 -0.15 5.83
CA GLU A 94 -11.77 1.00 6.46
C GLU A 94 -11.57 0.81 7.97
N LEU A 95 -12.55 0.20 8.66
CA LEU A 95 -12.44 -0.08 10.09
C LEU A 95 -11.31 -1.07 10.39
N ALA A 96 -11.14 -2.10 9.57
CA ALA A 96 -10.03 -3.05 9.71
C ALA A 96 -8.67 -2.37 9.52
N ILE A 97 -8.54 -1.49 8.53
CA ILE A 97 -7.31 -0.71 8.29
C ILE A 97 -7.03 0.20 9.51
N ILE A 98 -8.01 0.99 9.93
CA ILE A 98 -7.87 1.94 11.05
C ILE A 98 -7.52 1.20 12.34
N ASN A 99 -8.19 0.07 12.63
CA ASN A 99 -7.93 -0.72 13.83
C ASN A 99 -6.53 -1.34 13.80
N THR A 100 -6.09 -1.85 12.65
CA THR A 100 -4.72 -2.38 12.49
C THR A 100 -3.68 -1.30 12.73
N ILE A 101 -3.84 -0.11 12.12
CA ILE A 101 -2.96 1.04 12.37
C ILE A 101 -2.94 1.37 13.86
N LYS A 102 -4.08 1.55 14.52
CA LYS A 102 -4.13 1.89 15.95
C LYS A 102 -3.47 0.84 16.84
N SER A 103 -3.73 -0.45 16.58
CA SER A 103 -3.19 -1.56 17.38
C SER A 103 -1.67 -1.70 17.30
N THR A 104 -1.04 -1.14 16.27
CA THR A 104 0.39 -1.27 15.98
C THR A 104 1.18 0.03 16.20
N GLN A 105 0.57 1.01 16.88
CA GLN A 105 1.19 2.33 17.10
C GLN A 105 2.49 2.26 17.91
N GLU A 106 2.59 1.30 18.82
CA GLU A 106 3.74 1.07 19.70
C GLU A 106 4.63 -0.09 19.23
N SER A 107 4.57 -0.49 17.94
CA SER A 107 5.43 -1.57 17.47
C SER A 107 6.90 -1.17 17.51
N VAL A 108 7.74 -2.12 17.90
CA VAL A 108 9.20 -2.00 17.84
C VAL A 108 9.72 -2.27 16.42
N ARG A 109 8.96 -3.02 15.61
CA ARG A 109 9.32 -3.39 14.23
C ARG A 109 8.51 -2.54 13.26
N PRO A 110 9.05 -2.25 12.06
CA PRO A 110 8.24 -1.62 11.04
C PRO A 110 7.03 -2.50 10.69
N VAL A 111 5.92 -1.86 10.35
CA VAL A 111 4.65 -2.55 10.10
C VAL A 111 4.35 -2.56 8.60
N ALA A 112 3.86 -3.67 8.08
CA ALA A 112 3.32 -3.78 6.73
C ALA A 112 1.84 -4.18 6.82
N ILE A 113 0.97 -3.43 6.15
CA ILE A 113 -0.46 -3.74 6.02
C ILE A 113 -0.72 -3.95 4.53
N ILE A 114 -0.93 -5.20 4.14
CA ILE A 114 -1.30 -5.60 2.78
C ILE A 114 -2.81 -5.48 2.66
N CYS A 115 -3.23 -4.46 1.93
CA CYS A 115 -4.64 -4.15 1.67
C CYS A 115 -5.03 -4.79 0.34
N ASN A 116 -5.78 -5.89 0.38
CA ASN A 116 -6.35 -6.50 -0.82
C ASN A 116 -7.49 -5.61 -1.34
N THR A 117 -7.28 -4.95 -2.48
CA THR A 117 -8.21 -3.96 -3.03
C THR A 117 -8.66 -4.36 -4.44
N VAL A 118 -9.59 -3.57 -4.98
CA VAL A 118 -10.08 -3.69 -6.35
C VAL A 118 -9.81 -2.35 -7.01
N LYS A 119 -9.00 -2.35 -8.07
CA LYS A 119 -8.70 -1.13 -8.82
C LYS A 119 -10.00 -0.58 -9.41
N GLY A 120 -10.29 0.69 -9.19
CA GLY A 120 -11.54 1.31 -9.62
C GLY A 120 -12.76 0.96 -8.76
N LYS A 121 -12.57 0.42 -7.54
CA LYS A 121 -13.67 0.10 -6.61
C LYS A 121 -14.64 1.25 -6.51
N GLY A 122 -15.93 0.95 -6.63
CA GLY A 122 -16.97 1.95 -6.57
C GLY A 122 -17.73 2.08 -7.87
N ILE A 123 -17.03 1.93 -9.00
CA ILE A 123 -17.50 2.32 -10.32
C ILE A 123 -17.50 1.09 -11.25
N SER A 124 -18.69 0.68 -11.69
CA SER A 124 -18.95 -0.59 -12.37
C SER A 124 -18.07 -0.84 -13.59
N PHE A 125 -17.85 0.18 -14.41
CA PHE A 125 -17.06 0.09 -15.64
C PHE A 125 -15.56 0.29 -15.41
N MET A 126 -15.12 0.65 -14.19
CA MET A 126 -13.71 0.79 -13.83
C MET A 126 -13.18 -0.38 -13.01
N GLU A 127 -14.04 -1.09 -12.28
CA GLU A 127 -13.61 -2.19 -11.40
C GLU A 127 -12.85 -3.27 -12.18
N GLY A 128 -11.55 -3.41 -11.88
CA GLY A 128 -10.67 -4.42 -12.47
C GLY A 128 -10.24 -4.18 -13.91
N ASP A 129 -10.58 -3.03 -14.52
CA ASP A 129 -10.24 -2.71 -15.90
C ASP A 129 -8.97 -1.83 -15.99
N ASN A 130 -7.93 -2.39 -16.61
CA ASN A 130 -6.63 -1.74 -16.79
C ASN A 130 -6.68 -0.49 -17.67
N LEU A 131 -7.71 -0.32 -18.53
CA LEU A 131 -7.89 0.89 -19.33
C LEU A 131 -7.96 2.14 -18.43
N TRP A 132 -8.59 2.01 -17.27
CA TRP A 132 -8.78 3.10 -16.31
C TRP A 132 -7.54 3.43 -15.47
N HIS A 133 -6.44 2.69 -15.65
CA HIS A 133 -5.14 3.13 -15.17
C HIS A 133 -4.61 4.36 -15.94
N TYR A 134 -5.03 4.53 -17.21
CA TYR A 134 -4.52 5.57 -18.11
C TYR A 134 -5.56 6.63 -18.49
N ARG A 135 -6.84 6.26 -18.40
CA ARG A 135 -7.94 7.09 -18.88
C ARG A 135 -8.53 7.90 -17.73
N THR A 136 -8.80 9.18 -17.99
CA THR A 136 -9.62 10.01 -17.11
C THR A 136 -11.08 9.92 -17.53
N PRO A 137 -12.04 9.69 -16.60
CA PRO A 137 -13.47 9.72 -16.93
C PRO A 137 -13.87 11.10 -17.44
N LYS A 138 -14.62 11.15 -18.54
CA LYS A 138 -15.09 12.39 -19.18
C LYS A 138 -16.50 12.19 -19.74
N GLY A 139 -17.26 13.27 -19.88
CA GLY A 139 -18.60 13.22 -20.47
C GLY A 139 -19.52 12.28 -19.69
N GLU A 140 -20.10 11.30 -20.38
CA GLU A 140 -21.01 10.32 -19.78
C GLU A 140 -20.30 9.45 -18.72
N ASP A 141 -19.07 9.00 -18.96
CA ASP A 141 -18.32 8.18 -17.99
C ASP A 141 -18.20 8.90 -16.63
N PHE A 142 -17.97 10.22 -16.65
CA PHE A 142 -17.91 11.02 -15.41
C PHE A 142 -19.27 11.09 -14.71
N LYS A 143 -20.35 11.34 -15.46
CA LYS A 143 -21.71 11.41 -14.89
C LYS A 143 -22.13 10.08 -14.28
N THR A 144 -21.88 8.98 -14.98
CA THR A 144 -22.18 7.62 -14.51
C THR A 144 -21.38 7.31 -13.25
N ALA A 145 -20.08 7.60 -13.22
CA ALA A 145 -19.25 7.39 -12.03
C ALA A 145 -19.77 8.16 -10.81
N ILE A 146 -20.13 9.44 -10.95
CA ILE A 146 -20.70 10.24 -9.86
C ILE A 146 -22.04 9.68 -9.38
N GLN A 147 -22.91 9.27 -10.31
CA GLN A 147 -24.20 8.66 -9.97
C GLN A 147 -24.02 7.36 -9.18
N GLU A 148 -23.11 6.48 -9.60
CA GLU A 148 -22.83 5.22 -8.91
C GLU A 148 -22.25 5.43 -7.50
N LEU A 149 -21.36 6.41 -7.33
CA LEU A 149 -20.80 6.75 -6.03
C LEU A 149 -21.82 7.41 -5.08
N SER A 150 -22.78 8.17 -5.62
CA SER A 150 -23.80 8.85 -4.81
C SER A 150 -24.88 7.93 -4.27
N ASN A 151 -25.00 6.71 -4.84
CA ASN A 151 -26.01 5.72 -4.46
C ASN A 151 -25.49 4.68 -3.45
N LYS A 152 -24.30 4.89 -2.88
CA LYS A 152 -23.69 4.05 -1.84
C LYS A 152 -23.69 4.78 -0.50
#